data_AF-A0A4Y1RPG5-F1
#
_entry.id   AF-A0A4Y1RPG5-F1
#
_cell.length_a   1.000
_cell.length_b   1.000
_cell.length_c   1.000
_cell.angle_alpha   90.00
_cell.angle_beta   90.00
_cell.angle_gamma   90.00
#
_symmetry.space_group_name_H-M   'P 1'
#
loop_
_entity.id
_entity.type
_entity.pdbx_description
1 polymer ?
#
loop_
_entity_poly.entity_id
_entity_poly.type
_entity_poly.pdbx_seq_one_letter_code
_entity_poly.pdbx_strand_id
1 'polypeptide(L)'
;MDLEGMKAECVRMMNRIGRKTAYLKDLEEQTSRDAAVEIEISEDKHMVHFDFNSAPFFLHDDTYILKLLRRHQRPERTNVSQNSSVQTPSPCPSIVSGGAGPFYWNSGTETPN
;
A
#
# COMPACT_ATOMS: atom_id res chain seq x y z
N MET A 1 -3.68 -41.41 -21.40
CA MET A 1 -2.49 -40.79 -20.79
C MET A 1 -1.62 -41.94 -20.30
N ASP A 2 -0.36 -42.02 -20.72
CA ASP A 2 0.54 -43.09 -20.30
C ASP A 2 1.13 -42.83 -18.91
N LEU A 3 1.69 -43.88 -18.31
CA LEU A 3 2.28 -43.82 -16.96
C LEU A 3 3.41 -42.78 -16.87
N GLU A 4 4.19 -42.64 -17.94
CA GLU A 4 5.30 -41.68 -17.99
C GLU A 4 4.83 -40.22 -18.09
N GLY A 5 3.77 -39.95 -18.85
CA GLY A 5 3.13 -38.64 -18.90
C GLY A 5 2.58 -38.21 -17.54
N MET A 6 2.05 -39.16 -16.76
CA MET A 6 1.57 -38.89 -15.41
C MET A 6 2.72 -38.62 -14.43
N LYS A 7 3.84 -39.35 -14.52
CA LYS A 7 5.05 -39.07 -13.73
C LYS A 7 5.64 -37.70 -14.06
N ALA A 8 5.72 -37.36 -15.34
CA ALA A 8 6.22 -36.05 -15.79
C ALA A 8 5.34 -34.90 -15.26
N GLU A 9 4.01 -35.07 -15.25
CA GLU A 9 3.10 -34.09 -14.67
C GLU A 9 3.25 -33.96 -13.15
N CYS A 10 3.42 -35.09 -12.43
CA CYS A 10 3.73 -35.06 -10.99
C CYS A 10 5.01 -34.26 -10.70
N VAL A 11 6.08 -34.48 -11.46
CA VAL A 11 7.34 -33.74 -11.31
C VAL A 11 7.15 -32.24 -11.60
N ARG A 12 6.40 -31.89 -12.66
CA ARG A 12 6.06 -30.49 -12.96
C ARG A 12 5.30 -29.83 -11.80
N MET A 13 4.30 -30.52 -11.27
CA MET A 13 3.47 -30.01 -10.19
C MET A 13 4.26 -29.88 -8.89
N MET A 14 5.07 -30.88 -8.54
CA MET A 14 5.96 -30.83 -7.36
C MET A 14 6.93 -29.66 -7.44
N ASN A 15 7.57 -29.43 -8.59
CA ASN A 15 8.46 -28.28 -8.77
C ASN A 15 7.72 -26.94 -8.60
N ARG A 16 6.49 -26.86 -9.11
CA ARG A 16 5.67 -25.65 -8.99
C ARG A 16 5.25 -25.40 -7.54
N ILE A 17 4.89 -26.46 -6.81
CA ILE A 17 4.59 -26.41 -5.38
C ILE A 17 5.84 -25.98 -4.61
N GLY A 18 6.99 -26.60 -4.85
CA GLY A 18 8.25 -26.26 -4.18
C GLY A 18 8.62 -24.78 -4.34
N ARG A 19 8.53 -24.25 -5.57
CA ARG A 19 8.75 -22.80 -5.81
C ARG A 19 7.75 -21.92 -5.06
N LYS A 20 6.47 -22.30 -5.04
CA LYS A 20 5.44 -21.53 -4.35
C LYS A 20 5.64 -21.58 -2.83
N THR A 21 6.06 -22.71 -2.28
CA THR A 21 6.40 -22.87 -0.86
C THR A 21 7.58 -21.99 -0.48
N ALA A 22 8.65 -21.95 -1.30
CA ALA A 22 9.78 -21.07 -1.06
C ALA A 22 9.35 -19.59 -1.04
N TYR A 23 8.59 -19.15 -2.05
CA TYR A 23 8.09 -17.78 -2.11
C TYR A 23 7.20 -17.41 -0.90
N LEU A 24 6.31 -18.31 -0.48
CA LEU A 24 5.44 -18.05 0.67
C LEU A 24 6.24 -17.91 1.97
N LYS A 25 7.30 -18.72 2.13
CA LYS A 25 8.20 -18.62 3.27
C LYS A 25 8.96 -17.29 3.29
N ASP A 26 9.53 -16.90 2.15
CA ASP A 26 10.26 -15.63 2.02
C ASP A 26 9.33 -14.42 2.26
N LEU A 27 8.06 -14.54 1.85
CA LEU A 27 7.06 -13.51 2.09
C LEU A 27 6.66 -13.41 3.56
N GLU A 28 6.50 -14.55 4.24
CA GLU A 28 6.20 -14.58 5.68
C GLU A 28 7.31 -13.93 6.50
N GLU A 29 8.57 -14.16 6.15
CA GLU A 29 9.73 -13.50 6.77
C GLU A 29 9.72 -11.97 6.51
N GLN A 30 9.32 -11.54 5.32
CA GLN A 30 9.20 -10.13 4.97
C GLN A 30 8.01 -9.41 5.59
N THR A 31 6.94 -10.11 5.93
CA THR A 31 5.67 -9.50 6.41
C THR A 31 5.24 -10.03 7.77
N SER A 32 6.18 -10.52 8.58
CA SER A 32 5.87 -11.13 9.87
C SER A 32 4.93 -10.24 10.67
N ARG A 33 3.81 -10.82 11.13
CA ARG A 33 2.83 -10.11 11.98
C ARG A 33 3.43 -9.64 13.29
N ASP A 34 4.51 -10.28 13.72
CA ASP A 34 5.21 -10.00 14.96
C ASP A 34 6.35 -8.99 14.75
N ALA A 35 6.46 -8.36 13.58
CA ALA A 35 7.40 -7.28 13.34
C ALA A 35 7.14 -6.13 14.33
N ALA A 36 8.11 -5.89 15.21
CA ALA A 36 8.09 -4.81 16.19
C ALA A 36 9.09 -3.73 15.78
N VAL A 37 8.67 -2.48 15.91
CA VAL A 37 9.52 -1.30 15.66
C VAL A 37 9.78 -0.59 16.99
N GLU A 38 11.05 -0.36 17.28
CA GLU A 38 11.48 0.48 18.40
C GLU A 38 11.72 1.89 17.86
N ILE A 39 11.19 2.88 18.58
CA ILE A 39 11.20 4.28 18.16
C ILE A 39 11.82 5.11 19.28
N GLU A 40 12.91 5.79 18.98
CA GLU A 40 13.51 6.80 19.84
C GLU A 40 13.32 8.18 19.20
N ILE A 41 12.75 9.12 19.95
CA ILE A 41 12.49 10.49 19.51
C ILE A 41 13.40 11.39 20.34
N SER A 42 14.18 12.23 19.67
CA SER A 42 15.01 13.23 20.34
C SER A 42 14.15 14.21 21.14
N GLU A 43 14.71 14.78 22.19
CA GLU A 43 14.02 15.75 23.04
C GLU A 43 13.47 16.95 22.25
N ASP A 44 14.22 17.42 21.25
CA ASP A 44 13.83 18.52 20.36
C ASP A 44 12.88 18.10 19.23
N LYS A 45 12.59 16.79 19.11
CA LYS A 45 11.68 16.16 18.14
C LYS A 45 12.08 16.32 16.67
N HIS A 46 13.29 16.76 16.39
CA HIS A 46 13.79 16.88 15.01
C HIS A 46 14.39 15.57 14.48
N MET A 47 14.81 14.67 15.37
CA MET A 47 15.42 13.41 15.01
C MET A 47 14.58 12.24 15.55
N VAL A 48 14.34 11.27 14.67
CA VAL A 48 13.68 10.01 15.02
C VAL A 48 14.55 8.87 14.56
N HIS A 49 14.88 7.98 15.48
CA HIS A 49 15.59 6.74 15.18
C HIS A 49 14.57 5.60 15.15
N PHE A 50 14.53 4.88 14.03
CA PHE A 50 13.71 3.70 13.84
C PHE A 50 14.62 2.48 13.85
N ASP A 51 14.40 1.57 14.81
CA ASP A 51 14.98 0.25 14.78
C ASP A 51 13.89 -0.78 14.45
N PHE A 52 14.08 -1.50 13.35
CA PHE A 52 13.16 -2.53 12.90
C PHE A 52 13.56 -3.93 13.38
N ASN A 53 14.59 -4.07 14.21
CA ASN A 53 15.09 -5.38 14.67
C ASN A 53 15.43 -6.31 13.50
N SER A 54 15.97 -5.75 12.41
CA SER A 54 16.22 -6.42 11.12
C SER A 54 14.96 -6.85 10.34
N ALA A 55 13.75 -6.52 10.79
CA ALA A 55 12.53 -6.76 10.04
C ALA A 55 12.53 -5.93 8.75
N PRO A 56 12.21 -6.54 7.58
CA PRO A 56 12.12 -5.81 6.33
C PRO A 56 11.03 -4.73 6.35
N PHE A 57 11.30 -3.59 5.72
CA PHE A 57 10.32 -2.51 5.59
C PHE A 57 10.35 -1.86 4.20
N PHE A 58 9.25 -1.20 3.85
CA PHE A 58 9.12 -0.42 2.63
C PHE A 58 8.77 1.02 2.98
N LEU A 59 9.52 1.97 2.42
CA LEU A 59 9.20 3.39 2.52
C LEU A 59 8.55 3.84 1.22
N HIS A 60 7.37 4.43 1.34
CA HIS A 60 6.60 4.95 0.21
C HIS A 60 6.45 6.46 0.33
N ASP A 61 6.57 7.17 -0.79
CA ASP A 61 6.25 8.59 -0.87
C ASP A 61 4.73 8.81 -0.91
N ASP A 62 4.33 10.07 -0.75
CA ASP A 62 2.93 10.49 -0.82
C ASP A 62 2.29 10.11 -2.16
N THR A 63 3.03 10.27 -3.26
CA THR A 63 2.58 10.00 -4.62
C THR A 63 2.23 8.53 -4.81
N TYR A 64 3.03 7.62 -4.26
CA TYR A 64 2.80 6.18 -4.27
C TYR A 64 1.55 5.83 -3.46
N ILE A 65 1.42 6.37 -2.25
CA ILE A 65 0.26 6.13 -1.39
C ILE A 65 -1.03 6.65 -2.04
N LEU A 66 -1.02 7.84 -2.63
CA LEU A 66 -2.18 8.43 -3.33
C LEU A 66 -2.60 7.62 -4.56
N LYS A 67 -1.66 6.97 -5.27
CA LYS A 67 -1.98 6.02 -6.35
C LYS A 67 -2.62 4.75 -5.81
N LEU A 68 -2.12 4.23 -4.69
CA LEU A 68 -2.67 3.03 -4.06
C LEU A 68 -4.11 3.27 -3.59
N LEU A 69 -4.35 4.37 -2.87
CA LEU A 69 -5.68 4.73 -2.38
C LEU A 69 -6.71 4.85 -3.51
N ARG A 70 -6.38 5.51 -4.62
CA ARG A 70 -7.29 5.61 -5.78
C ARG A 70 -7.63 4.26 -6.41
N ARG A 71 -6.71 3.30 -6.44
CA ARG A 71 -6.96 1.94 -6.97
C ARG A 71 -7.95 1.16 -6.10
N HIS A 72 -7.91 1.35 -4.78
CA HIS A 72 -8.84 0.71 -3.85
C HIS A 72 -10.18 1.46 -3.74
N GLN A 73 -10.25 2.73 -4.11
CA GLN A 73 -11.48 3.54 -4.18
C GLN A 73 -12.37 3.23 -5.40
N ARG A 74 -12.23 2.07 -6.06
CA ARG A 74 -13.18 1.68 -7.11
C ARG A 74 -14.60 1.76 -6.51
N PRO A 75 -15.51 2.57 -7.06
CA PRO A 75 -16.84 2.68 -6.49
C PRO A 75 -17.49 1.30 -6.49
N GLU A 76 -17.94 0.86 -5.32
CA GLU A 76 -19.07 -0.04 -5.23
C GLU A 76 -20.25 0.67 -5.90
N ARG A 77 -20.46 0.43 -7.20
CA ARG A 77 -21.69 0.77 -7.89
C ARG A 77 -22.12 -0.44 -8.71
N THR A 78 -22.59 -1.45 -7.97
CA THR A 78 -23.59 -2.38 -8.49
C THR A 78 -24.86 -2.19 -7.67
N ASN A 79 -25.43 -0.98 -7.70
CA ASN A 79 -26.86 -0.86 -7.53
C ASN A 79 -27.45 -0.80 -8.95
N VAL A 80 -27.92 -1.96 -9.42
CA VAL A 80 -28.88 -2.03 -10.52
C VAL A 80 -30.19 -1.45 -9.96
N SER A 81 -30.30 -0.14 -9.97
CA SER A 81 -31.59 0.53 -9.96
C SER A 81 -31.62 1.44 -11.18
N GLN A 82 -32.21 0.89 -12.23
CA GLN A 82 -32.58 1.64 -13.41
C GLN A 82 -33.64 2.67 -12.99
N ASN A 83 -33.32 3.95 -13.06
CA ASN A 83 -34.06 4.88 -13.92
C ASN A 83 -33.43 6.27 -14.00
N SER A 84 -33.02 6.60 -15.23
CA SER A 84 -33.08 7.89 -15.92
C SER A 84 -32.81 9.19 -15.15
N SER A 85 -31.67 9.83 -15.42
CA SER A 85 -31.62 10.96 -16.36
C SER A 85 -30.17 11.41 -16.61
N VAL A 86 -29.77 11.27 -17.88
CA VAL A 86 -28.78 12.01 -18.67
C VAL A 86 -27.80 12.94 -17.91
N GLN A 87 -26.48 12.70 -18.04
CA GLN A 87 -25.56 13.58 -18.78
C GLN A 87 -24.10 13.09 -18.76
N THR A 88 -23.52 13.02 -19.95
CA THR A 88 -22.13 12.72 -20.33
C THR A 88 -21.17 13.89 -20.03
N PRO A 89 -19.84 13.69 -20.13
CA PRO A 89 -18.81 14.24 -19.23
C PRO A 89 -18.19 15.55 -19.74
N SER A 90 -17.52 16.33 -18.88
CA SER A 90 -16.48 17.32 -19.25
C SER A 90 -15.91 18.06 -18.02
N PRO A 91 -14.88 18.90 -18.13
CA PRO A 91 -13.47 18.62 -18.44
C PRO A 91 -12.55 19.08 -17.28
N CYS A 92 -11.27 18.67 -17.30
CA CYS A 92 -10.27 19.24 -16.40
C CYS A 92 -10.22 20.78 -16.53
N PRO A 93 -10.16 21.56 -15.45
CA PRO A 93 -9.61 22.91 -15.51
C PRO A 93 -8.13 22.88 -15.10
N SER A 94 -7.32 23.40 -16.02
CA SER A 94 -5.93 23.78 -15.87
C SER A 94 -5.72 24.76 -14.71
N ILE A 95 -4.58 24.61 -14.04
CA ILE A 95 -3.75 25.60 -13.32
C ILE A 95 -4.47 26.90 -12.90
N VAL A 96 -4.67 27.06 -11.59
CA VAL A 96 -4.55 28.37 -10.95
C VAL A 96 -3.21 28.41 -10.22
N SER A 97 -2.29 29.20 -10.76
CA SER A 97 -1.08 29.64 -10.11
C SER A 97 -1.46 30.66 -9.05
N GLY A 98 -1.12 30.44 -7.78
CA GLY A 98 -1.34 31.44 -6.74
C GLY A 98 -0.94 30.98 -5.34
N GLY A 99 0.22 31.46 -4.87
CA GLY A 99 0.55 31.56 -3.45
C GLY A 99 1.51 30.51 -2.89
N ALA A 100 2.81 30.74 -3.03
CA ALA A 100 3.82 30.10 -2.20
C ALA A 100 3.70 30.65 -0.76
N GLY A 101 2.98 29.92 0.09
CA GLY A 101 3.05 30.06 1.55
C GLY A 101 3.61 28.78 2.14
N PRO A 102 4.44 28.82 3.20
CA PRO A 102 4.90 27.61 3.85
C PRO A 102 3.69 26.91 4.47
N PHE A 103 3.45 25.67 4.06
CA PHE A 103 2.48 24.80 4.69
C PHE A 103 3.00 24.43 6.09
N TYR A 104 2.28 24.85 7.14
CA TYR A 104 2.63 24.53 8.52
C TYR A 104 1.62 23.54 9.08
N TRP A 105 2.06 22.31 9.32
CA TRP A 105 1.25 21.26 9.92
C TRP A 105 1.43 21.28 11.44
N ASN A 106 0.33 21.14 12.18
CA ASN A 106 0.28 21.17 13.66
C ASN A 106 0.55 22.55 14.30
N SER A 107 -0.32 23.54 14.05
CA SER A 107 -0.43 24.70 14.95
C SER A 107 -1.36 24.35 16.12
N GLY A 108 -0.79 23.79 17.19
CA GLY A 108 -1.52 23.49 18.41
C GLY A 108 -2.24 24.73 18.97
N THR A 109 -3.52 24.58 19.31
CA THR A 109 -4.27 25.59 20.07
C THR A 109 -3.88 25.48 21.54
N GLU A 110 -2.82 26.18 21.94
CA GLU A 110 -2.62 26.53 23.35
C GLU A 110 -3.52 27.74 23.65
N THR A 111 -4.62 27.52 24.38
CA THR A 111 -5.39 28.60 24.99
C THR A 111 -4.79 28.93 26.36
N PRO A 112 -4.36 30.18 26.64
CA PRO A 112 -3.95 30.57 27.98
C PRO A 112 -5.15 30.95 28.86
N ASN A 113 -5.12 30.40 30.09
CA ASN A 113 -5.84 30.72 31.33
C ASN A 113 -7.36 30.56 31.37
#